data_AF-A0A0N8RN83-F1
#
_entry.id   AF-A0A0N8RN83-F1
#
_cell.length_a   1.000
_cell.length_b   1.000
_cell.length_c   1.000
_cell.angle_alpha   90.00
_cell.angle_beta   90.00
_cell.angle_gamma   90.00
#
_symmetry.space_group_name_H-M   'P 1'
#
loop_
_entity.id
_entity.type
_entity.pdbx_description
1 polymer ?
#
loop_
_entity_poly.entity_id
_entity_poly.type
_entity_poly.pdbx_seq_one_letter_code
_entity_poly.pdbx_strand_id
1 'polypeptide(L)' 'MLIQIIKRTRLAVNPADISAMFIYTVNHDPVLQVRMRDGDNYRVQHAPHCHDGDDVYQVHKLLLEAQ' A
#
# COMPACT_ATOMS: atom_id res chain seq x y z
N MET A 1 -13.37 3.39 -7.15
CA MET A 1 -12.55 4.43 -6.48
C MET A 1 -11.09 4.02 -6.61
N LEU A 2 -10.17 4.95 -6.86
CA LEU A 2 -8.73 4.64 -6.88
C LEU A 2 -8.07 5.18 -5.62
N ILE A 3 -7.23 4.37 -5.00
CA ILE A 3 -6.46 4.75 -3.81
C ILE A 3 -4.98 4.72 -4.18
N GLN A 4 -4.31 5.86 -4.01
CA GLN A 4 -2.88 5.97 -4.22
C GLN A 4 -2.13 5.24 -3.10
N ILE A 5 -1.30 4.28 -3.47
CA ILE A 5 -0.54 3.44 -2.55
C ILE A 5 0.96 3.78 -2.52
N ILE A 6 1.48 4.46 -3.55
CA ILE A 6 2.85 4.96 -3.58
C ILE A 6 2.87 6.40 -4.07
N LYS A 7 3.20 7.36 -3.21
CA LYS A 7 3.21 8.79 -3.56
C LYS A 7 4.24 9.13 -4.65
N ARG A 8 5.49 8.68 -4.50
CA ARG A 8 6.58 9.00 -5.42
C ARG A 8 6.30 8.63 -6.90
N THR A 9 5.60 7.53 -7.15
CA THR A 9 5.25 7.06 -8.50
C THR A 9 3.82 7.38 -8.89
N ARG A 10 3.02 7.97 -7.98
CA ARG A 10 1.56 8.15 -8.12
C ARG A 10 0.83 6.84 -8.46
N LEU A 11 1.37 5.70 -8.04
CA LEU A 11 0.73 4.42 -8.25
C LEU A 11 -0.54 4.35 -7.41
N ALA A 12 -1.66 4.13 -8.06
CA ALA A 12 -2.95 3.94 -7.44
C ALA A 12 -3.56 2.62 -7.87
N VAL A 13 -4.30 1.99 -6.95
CA VAL A 13 -4.99 0.73 -7.17
C VAL A 13 -6.48 0.88 -6.90
N ASN A 14 -7.28 0.02 -7.53
CA ASN A 14 -8.69 -0.12 -7.21
C ASN A 14 -8.85 -1.14 -6.07
N PRO A 15 -9.40 -0.76 -4.90
CA PRO A 15 -9.54 -1.68 -3.76
C PRO A 15 -10.35 -2.94 -4.07
N ALA A 16 -11.33 -2.86 -4.98
CA ALA A 16 -12.13 -4.00 -5.40
C ALA A 16 -11.30 -5.10 -6.11
N ASP A 17 -10.15 -4.74 -6.68
CA ASP A 17 -9.26 -5.64 -7.40
C ASP A 17 -8.15 -6.23 -6.49
N ILE A 18 -8.15 -5.90 -5.20
CA ILE A 18 -7.22 -6.48 -4.22
C ILE A 18 -7.69 -7.89 -3.85
N SER A 19 -6.75 -8.83 -3.84
CA SER A 19 -6.97 -10.20 -3.38
C SER A 19 -6.50 -10.41 -1.93
N ALA A 20 -5.41 -9.76 -1.53
CA ALA A 20 -4.90 -9.79 -0.17
C ALA A 20 -4.05 -8.55 0.14
N MET A 21 -4.02 -8.16 1.40
CA MET A 21 -3.18 -7.07 1.89
C MET A 21 -2.73 -7.35 3.32
N PHE A 22 -1.47 -7.10 3.62
CA PHE A 22 -0.90 -7.31 4.96
C PHE A 22 0.35 -6.46 5.17
N ILE A 23 0.60 -6.11 6.43
CA ILE A 23 1.79 -5.40 6.88
C ILE A 23 2.74 -6.40 7.52
N TYR A 24 4.01 -6.34 7.16
CA TYR A 24 5.09 -7.12 7.76
C TYR A 24 6.36 -6.28 7.87
N THR A 25 7.36 -6.79 8.58
CA THR A 25 8.61 -6.06 8.84
C THR A 25 9.75 -6.60 7.98
N VAL A 26 10.53 -5.72 7.35
CA VAL A 26 11.76 -6.04 6.63
C VAL A 26 12.87 -5.14 7.17
N ASN A 27 13.96 -5.72 7.69
CA ASN A 27 15.08 -4.96 8.27
C ASN A 27 14.63 -3.89 9.29
N HIS A 28 13.70 -4.25 10.18
CA HIS A 28 13.05 -3.36 11.16
C HIS A 28 12.09 -2.30 10.61
N ASP A 29 11.95 -2.17 9.28
CA ASP A 29 11.01 -1.24 8.66
C ASP A 29 9.68 -1.92 8.28
N PRO A 30 8.53 -1.34 8.62
CA PRO A 30 7.24 -1.83 8.15
C PRO A 30 7.09 -1.71 6.63
N VAL A 31 6.49 -2.74 6.03
CA VAL A 31 6.17 -2.81 4.60
C VAL A 31 4.74 -3.29 4.44
N LEU A 32 3.96 -2.57 3.64
CA LEU A 32 2.65 -3.03 3.18
C LEU A 32 2.83 -3.76 1.85
N GLN A 33 2.36 -5.01 1.79
CA GLN A 33 2.20 -5.73 0.53
C GLN A 33 0.71 -5.74 0.13
N VAL A 34 0.45 -5.31 -1.11
CA VAL A 34 -0.86 -5.35 -1.75
C VAL A 34 -0.78 -6.35 -2.90
N ARG A 35 -1.61 -7.40 -2.83
CA ARG A 35 -1.73 -8.40 -3.88
C ARG A 35 -3.01 -8.13 -4.66
N MET A 36 -2.89 -8.02 -5.97
CA MET A 36 -4.01 -7.81 -6.88
C MET A 36 -4.59 -9.17 -7.33
N ARG A 37 -5.81 -9.17 -7.86
CA ARG A 37 -6.47 -10.39 -8.39
C ARG A 37 -5.89 -10.85 -9.73
N ASP A 38 -5.29 -9.95 -10.49
CA ASP A 38 -4.62 -10.22 -11.76
C ASP A 38 -3.21 -10.84 -11.59
N GLY A 39 -2.70 -10.91 -10.36
CA GLY A 39 -1.39 -11.46 -10.02
C GLY A 39 -0.34 -10.41 -9.70
N ASP A 40 -0.62 -9.12 -9.91
CA ASP A 40 0.31 -8.05 -9.56
C ASP A 40 0.54 -7.96 -8.05
N ASN A 41 1.77 -7.59 -7.68
CA ASN A 41 2.18 -7.47 -6.30
C ASN A 41 2.92 -6.15 -6.08
N TYR A 42 2.35 -5.29 -5.25
CA TYR A 42 2.94 -4.01 -4.88
C TYR A 42 3.47 -4.05 -3.45
N ARG A 43 4.64 -3.43 -3.25
CA ARG A 43 5.25 -3.26 -1.93
C ARG A 43 5.45 -1.79 -1.66
N VAL A 44 4.93 -1.32 -0.54
CA VAL A 44 5.02 0.06 -0.07
C VAL A 44 5.86 0.06 1.19
N GLN A 45 6.99 0.76 1.17
CA GLN A 45 7.84 0.92 2.35
C GLN A 45 7.29 2.04 3.24
N HIS A 46 7.33 1.83 4.55
CA HIS A 46 6.98 2.88 5.51
C HIS A 46 8.09 3.90 5.60
N ALA A 47 7.85 5.10 5.08
CA ALA A 47 8.80 6.19 5.10
C ALA A 47 8.12 7.56 5.34
N PRO A 48 7.24 7.70 6.36
CA PRO A 48 6.43 8.92 6.53
C PRO A 48 7.26 10.18 6.81
N HIS A 49 8.54 10.02 7.17
CA HIS A 49 9.48 11.10 7.39
C HIS A 49 10.04 11.71 6.10
N CYS A 50 9.87 11.05 4.95
CA CYS A 50 10.23 11.58 3.64
C CYS A 50 9.08 12.39 3.05
N HIS A 51 9.39 13.48 2.31
CA HIS A 51 8.39 14.36 1.70
C HIS A 51 7.42 13.60 0.78
N ASP A 52 7.93 12.63 0.02
CA ASP A 52 7.20 11.76 -0.90
C ASP A 52 6.99 10.34 -0.34
N GLY A 53 7.22 10.15 0.96
CA GLY A 53 7.13 8.86 1.61
C GLY A 53 5.71 8.49 2.04
N ASP A 54 5.50 7.18 2.14
CA ASP A 54 4.20 6.60 2.42
C ASP A 54 4.09 6.18 3.89
N ASP A 55 2.94 6.47 4.50
CA ASP A 55 2.54 5.87 5.78
C ASP A 55 1.72 4.61 5.49
N VAL A 56 2.38 3.45 5.56
CA VAL A 56 1.74 2.16 5.30
C VAL A 56 0.52 1.87 6.17
N TYR A 57 0.43 2.41 7.39
CA TYR A 57 -0.72 2.20 8.25
C TYR A 57 -1.93 3.01 7.78
N GLN A 58 -1.68 4.25 7.36
CA GLN A 58 -2.70 5.10 6.75
C GLN A 58 -3.19 4.51 5.43
N VAL A 59 -2.28 4.07 4.55
CA VAL A 59 -2.65 3.43 3.27
C VAL A 59 -3.46 2.16 3.52
N HIS A 60 -3.00 1.30 4.44
CA HIS A 60 -3.72 0.08 4.79
C HIS A 60 -5.12 0.36 5.32
N LYS A 61 -5.29 1.35 6.20
CA LYS A 61 -6.61 1.76 6.70
C LYS A 61 -7.53 2.24 5.56
N LEU A 62 -7.05 3.12 4.69
CA LEU A 62 -7.83 3.63 3.56
C LEU A 62 -8.28 2.51 2.62
N LEU A 63 -7.41 1.53 2.35
CA LEU A 63 -7.75 0.38 1.53
C LEU A 63 -8.80 -0.51 2.20
N LEU A 64 -8.73 -0.73 3.52
CA LEU A 64 -9.73 -1.50 4.27
C LEU A 64 -11.10 -0.80 4.32
N GLU A 65 -11.12 0.50 4.53
CA GLU A 65 -12.37 1.30 4.56
C GLU A 65 -13.05 1.39 3.19
N ALA A 66 -12.32 1.04 2.12
CA ALA A 66 -12.78 1.08 0.75
C ALA A 66 -13.21 -0.29 0.17
N GLN A 67 -13.19 -1.35 0.98
CA GLN A 67 -13.67 -2.69 0.58
C GLN A 67 -15.19 -2.81 0.67
#